data_AF-A0A183HFP0-F1
#
_entry.id   AF-A0A183HFP0-F1
#
_cell.length_a   1.000
_cell.length_b   1.000
_cell.length_c   1.000
_cell.angle_alpha   90.00
_cell.angle_beta   90.00
_cell.angle_gamma   90.00
#
_symmetry.space_group_name_H-M   'P 1'
#
loop_
_entity.id
_entity.type
_entity.pdbx_description
1 polymer ?
#
loop_
_entity_poly.entity_id
_entity_poly.type
_entity_poly.pdbx_seq_one_letter_code
_entity_poly.pdbx_strand_id
1 'polypeptide(L)'
;MRQEVLMTIKKSKSAFVRELVGNDPVAVFRWSTLRATFRAVNAFCHAGKMGKNKENIKQSNVAQDSKPSLPGTSSDTHLNAFLRGDIALEVVPPFCDTSFFTTIVSHARKQPSAQVEDCHTALKSLQVVQAFSEKKSIAGKLPSVGKQFQYSLSRLMKTLSQATPYFIRCIKSNNEKIPNYFDDNIILRQLRYTGMLETVRIRRAGYSVRIEYEDFVKQYRILLPNDRESTKEDVKEFITHHPLIDDNEVQFGVTKIFMRDAEKLILDDHLHRAIMKHIETLQRYIHAMIIRRKYVKLRATTIAIQLCILTF
;
A
#
# COMPACT_ATOMS: atom_id res chain seq x y z
N MET A 1 11.66 8.63 -25.00
CA MET A 1 11.99 7.17 -25.05
C MET A 1 12.54 6.84 -26.43
N ARG A 2 13.47 5.88 -26.55
CA ARG A 2 13.93 5.39 -27.86
C ARG A 2 12.75 4.81 -28.65
N GLN A 3 12.71 5.08 -29.94
CA GLN A 3 11.59 4.72 -30.84
C GLN A 3 11.34 3.21 -30.90
N GLU A 4 12.39 2.41 -30.78
CA GLU A 4 12.34 0.95 -30.75
C GLU A 4 11.58 0.40 -29.52
N VAL A 5 11.74 1.06 -28.36
CA VAL A 5 11.05 0.68 -27.13
C VAL A 5 9.56 0.96 -27.25
N LEU A 6 9.18 2.12 -27.81
CA LEU A 6 7.78 2.49 -28.05
C LEU A 6 7.09 1.53 -29.03
N MET A 7 7.78 1.12 -30.10
CA MET A 7 7.24 0.17 -31.08
C MET A 7 7.07 -1.23 -30.49
N THR A 8 7.96 -1.63 -29.59
CA THR A 8 7.87 -2.92 -28.87
C THR A 8 6.68 -2.93 -27.91
N ILE A 9 6.47 -1.84 -27.16
CA ILE A 9 5.36 -1.70 -26.21
C ILE A 9 4.02 -1.63 -26.96
N LYS A 10 3.95 -0.93 -28.10
CA LYS A 10 2.74 -0.88 -28.96
C LYS A 10 2.36 -2.24 -29.55
N LYS A 11 3.33 -3.15 -29.76
CA LYS A 11 3.09 -4.52 -30.26
C LYS A 11 2.77 -5.53 -29.15
N SER A 12 2.73 -5.11 -27.88
CA SER A 12 2.44 -6.01 -26.77
C SER A 12 1.01 -6.55 -26.81
N LYS A 13 0.84 -7.86 -26.57
CA LYS A 13 -0.49 -8.51 -26.48
C LYS A 13 -1.29 -8.03 -25.26
N SER A 14 -0.62 -7.51 -24.23
CA SER A 14 -1.29 -6.94 -23.06
C SER A 14 -1.90 -5.58 -23.40
N ALA A 15 -3.22 -5.46 -23.24
CA ALA A 15 -3.94 -4.20 -23.43
C ALA A 15 -3.43 -3.10 -22.48
N PHE A 16 -3.11 -3.47 -21.24
CA PHE A 16 -2.53 -2.58 -20.23
C PHE A 16 -1.20 -1.96 -20.70
N VAL A 17 -0.32 -2.77 -21.30
CA VAL A 17 1.00 -2.34 -21.79
C VAL A 17 0.86 -1.41 -23.00
N ARG A 18 -0.13 -1.65 -23.87
CA ARG A 18 -0.43 -0.77 -25.01
C ARG A 18 -1.03 0.57 -24.58
N GLU A 19 -1.84 0.60 -23.53
CA GLU A 19 -2.47 1.82 -22.99
C GLU A 19 -1.43 2.79 -22.40
N LEU A 20 -0.35 2.27 -21.82
CA LEU A 20 0.72 3.08 -21.22
C LEU A 20 1.46 4.00 -22.21
N VAL A 21 1.27 3.80 -23.52
CA VAL A 21 1.88 4.59 -24.61
C VAL A 21 0.97 5.70 -25.13
N GLY A 22 -0.16 5.97 -24.46
CA GLY A 22 -0.96 7.15 -24.78
C GLY A 22 -0.15 8.44 -24.65
N ASN A 23 -0.49 9.43 -25.48
CA ASN A 23 0.23 10.72 -25.56
C ASN A 23 0.41 11.41 -24.20
N ASP A 24 -0.46 11.09 -23.23
CA ASP A 24 -0.33 11.55 -21.84
C ASP A 24 -0.60 10.38 -20.85
N PRO A 25 0.44 9.81 -20.21
CA PRO A 25 0.30 8.60 -19.39
C PRO A 25 -0.56 8.84 -18.13
N VAL A 26 -0.62 10.08 -17.64
CA VAL A 26 -1.44 10.47 -16.47
C VAL A 26 -2.93 10.49 -16.84
N ALA A 27 -3.28 10.98 -18.03
CA ALA A 27 -4.67 11.01 -18.49
C ALA A 27 -5.21 9.60 -18.73
N VAL A 28 -4.38 8.72 -19.31
CA VAL A 28 -4.77 7.31 -19.53
C VAL A 28 -4.96 6.58 -18.21
N PHE A 29 -4.07 6.78 -17.22
CA PHE A 29 -4.22 6.17 -15.90
C PHE A 29 -5.48 6.65 -15.15
N ARG A 30 -5.80 7.95 -15.24
CA ARG A 30 -7.02 8.51 -14.66
C ARG A 30 -8.28 7.94 -15.31
N TRP A 31 -8.28 7.83 -16.64
CA TRP A 31 -9.41 7.28 -17.38
C TRP A 31 -9.60 5.78 -17.16
N SER A 32 -8.52 5.00 -17.07
CA SER A 32 -8.59 3.56 -16.81
C SER A 32 -9.07 3.26 -15.39
N THR A 33 -8.61 4.03 -14.40
CA THR A 33 -9.09 3.95 -13.01
C THR A 33 -10.59 4.23 -12.95
N LEU A 34 -11.06 5.30 -13.60
CA LEU A 34 -12.46 5.68 -13.66
C LEU A 34 -13.31 4.62 -14.38
N ARG A 35 -12.81 4.04 -15.48
CA ARG A 35 -13.51 2.95 -16.19
C ARG A 35 -13.58 1.66 -15.36
N ALA A 36 -12.55 1.35 -14.59
CA ALA A 36 -12.53 0.20 -13.69
C ALA A 36 -13.53 0.36 -12.54
N THR A 37 -13.63 1.56 -11.95
CA THR A 37 -14.62 1.81 -10.88
C THR A 37 -16.05 1.71 -11.41
N PHE A 38 -16.35 2.27 -12.59
CA PHE A 38 -17.68 2.11 -13.21
C PHE A 38 -18.03 0.66 -13.53
N ARG A 39 -17.07 -0.14 -14.01
CA ARG A 39 -17.28 -1.58 -14.25
C ARG A 39 -17.54 -2.34 -12.95
N ALA A 40 -16.79 -2.05 -11.89
CA ALA A 40 -16.97 -2.68 -10.58
C ALA A 40 -18.34 -2.33 -9.98
N VAL A 41 -18.74 -1.06 -10.04
CA VAL A 41 -20.05 -0.60 -9.56
C VAL A 41 -21.19 -1.25 -10.34
N ASN A 42 -21.07 -1.33 -11.68
CA ASN A 42 -22.11 -1.97 -12.49
C ASN A 42 -22.21 -3.47 -12.24
N ALA A 43 -21.08 -4.16 -12.03
CA ALA A 43 -21.05 -5.56 -11.65
C ALA A 43 -21.71 -5.80 -10.28
N PHE A 44 -21.45 -4.93 -9.30
CA PHE A 44 -22.05 -5.02 -7.96
C PHE A 44 -23.57 -4.77 -8.00
N CYS A 45 -24.02 -3.79 -8.77
CA CYS A 45 -25.43 -3.53 -9.01
C CYS A 45 -26.14 -4.70 -9.72
N HIS A 46 -25.47 -5.33 -10.69
CA HIS A 46 -26.01 -6.50 -11.39
C HIS A 46 -26.07 -7.74 -10.47
N ALA A 47 -25.05 -7.97 -9.65
CA ALA A 47 -25.04 -9.03 -8.64
C ALA A 47 -26.14 -8.82 -7.59
N GLY A 48 -26.38 -7.58 -7.14
CA GLY A 48 -27.48 -7.25 -6.23
C GLY A 48 -28.88 -7.50 -6.83
N LYS A 49 -29.06 -7.28 -8.13
CA LYS A 49 -30.33 -7.62 -8.83
C LYS A 49 -30.53 -9.13 -8.97
N MET A 50 -29.45 -9.89 -9.23
CA MET A 50 -29.50 -11.36 -9.28
C MET A 50 -29.77 -11.97 -7.89
N GLY A 51 -29.25 -11.37 -6.81
CA GLY A 51 -29.53 -11.79 -5.44
C GLY A 51 -31.01 -11.65 -5.07
N LYS A 52 -31.65 -10.53 -5.43
CA LYS A 52 -33.10 -10.32 -5.22
C LYS A 52 -33.97 -11.31 -6.00
N ASN A 53 -33.57 -11.69 -7.22
CA ASN A 53 -34.28 -12.73 -7.97
C ASN A 53 -34.10 -14.13 -7.37
N LYS A 54 -32.94 -14.41 -6.75
CA LYS A 54 -32.65 -15.71 -6.11
C LYS A 54 -33.36 -15.87 -4.76
N GLU A 55 -33.61 -14.78 -4.03
CA GLU A 55 -34.45 -14.80 -2.82
C GLU A 55 -35.94 -15.02 -3.17
N ASN A 56 -36.45 -14.39 -4.23
CA ASN A 56 -37.80 -14.66 -4.74
C ASN A 56 -38.01 -16.13 -5.18
N ILE A 57 -36.97 -16.80 -5.69
CA ILE A 57 -37.03 -18.22 -6.11
C ILE A 57 -36.86 -19.19 -4.93
N LYS A 58 -36.23 -18.77 -3.82
CA LYS A 58 -36.09 -19.61 -2.62
C LYS A 58 -37.35 -19.63 -1.75
N GLN A 59 -38.21 -18.62 -1.83
CA GLN A 59 -39.51 -18.63 -1.15
C GLN A 59 -40.52 -19.57 -1.81
N SER A 60 -40.32 -20.02 -3.05
CA SER A 60 -41.23 -20.94 -3.73
C SER A 60 -40.89 -22.43 -3.58
N ASN A 61 -39.70 -22.80 -3.07
CA ASN A 61 -39.28 -24.20 -2.96
C ASN A 61 -38.81 -24.54 -1.53
N VAL A 62 -39.77 -24.84 -0.65
CA VAL A 62 -39.52 -25.54 0.63
C VAL A 62 -40.36 -26.81 0.64
N ALA A 63 -39.75 -27.94 0.28
CA ALA A 63 -40.16 -29.29 0.69
C ALA A 63 -39.03 -30.29 0.38
N GLN A 64 -38.42 -30.83 1.46
CA GLN A 64 -37.70 -32.13 1.62
C GLN A 64 -36.48 -32.40 0.68
N ASP A 65 -35.35 -32.99 1.08
CA ASP A 65 -35.12 -34.02 2.09
C ASP A 65 -33.62 -34.20 2.50
N SER A 66 -33.45 -34.87 3.65
CA SER A 66 -32.32 -35.57 4.31
C SER A 66 -30.84 -35.53 3.83
N LYS A 67 -29.94 -35.35 4.82
CA LYS A 67 -28.46 -35.56 4.87
C LYS A 67 -28.04 -37.05 4.76
N PRO A 68 -26.73 -37.33 4.50
CA PRO A 68 -25.89 -37.92 5.57
C PRO A 68 -24.50 -37.26 5.74
N SER A 69 -23.81 -37.63 6.83
CA SER A 69 -22.77 -36.92 7.57
C SER A 69 -21.29 -37.32 7.33
N LEU A 70 -20.40 -36.30 7.24
CA LEU A 70 -19.00 -36.11 7.73
C LEU A 70 -17.87 -37.16 7.47
N PRO A 71 -16.62 -36.70 7.20
CA PRO A 71 -15.74 -36.15 8.25
C PRO A 71 -15.13 -34.78 7.94
N GLY A 72 -14.79 -34.05 9.00
CA GLY A 72 -14.37 -32.65 8.98
C GLY A 72 -13.14 -32.40 8.10
N THR A 73 -13.28 -31.44 7.18
CA THR A 73 -12.19 -30.99 6.30
C THR A 73 -11.82 -29.57 6.68
N SER A 74 -10.59 -29.43 7.18
CA SER A 74 -9.90 -28.16 7.47
C SER A 74 -10.01 -27.16 6.32
N SER A 75 -10.06 -25.88 6.67
CA SER A 75 -10.01 -24.67 5.83
C SER A 75 -8.82 -24.56 4.86
N ASP A 76 -7.89 -25.53 4.88
CA ASP A 76 -6.60 -25.45 4.18
C ASP A 76 -6.57 -26.17 2.81
N THR A 77 -7.63 -26.90 2.43
CA THR A 77 -7.63 -27.64 1.15
C THR A 77 -7.78 -26.72 -0.08
N HIS A 78 -8.54 -25.63 0.03
CA HIS A 78 -8.74 -24.70 -1.09
C HIS A 78 -7.50 -23.87 -1.43
N LEU A 79 -6.69 -23.52 -0.43
CA LEU A 79 -5.46 -22.74 -0.62
C LEU A 79 -4.34 -23.61 -1.21
N ASN A 80 -4.29 -24.88 -0.81
CA ASN A 80 -3.37 -25.87 -1.39
C ASN A 80 -3.76 -26.27 -2.82
N ALA A 81 -5.06 -26.27 -3.18
CA ALA A 81 -5.52 -26.47 -4.55
C ALA A 81 -5.21 -25.25 -5.44
N PHE A 82 -5.34 -24.03 -4.90
CA PHE A 82 -4.97 -22.77 -5.58
C PHE A 82 -3.48 -22.71 -5.92
N LEU A 83 -2.60 -23.14 -5.00
CA LEU A 83 -1.16 -23.14 -5.21
C LEU A 83 -0.66 -24.23 -6.18
N ARG A 84 -1.44 -25.31 -6.38
CA ARG A 84 -1.10 -26.40 -7.32
C ARG A 84 -1.65 -26.19 -8.73
N GLY A 85 -2.53 -25.22 -8.94
CA GLY A 85 -3.10 -24.91 -10.26
C GLY A 85 -4.18 -25.88 -10.73
N ASP A 86 -4.69 -26.74 -9.84
CA ASP A 86 -5.81 -27.64 -10.13
C ASP A 86 -7.12 -26.93 -9.76
N ILE A 87 -7.62 -26.10 -10.67
CA ILE A 87 -8.94 -25.49 -10.54
C ILE A 87 -9.92 -26.26 -11.42
N ALA A 88 -10.79 -27.04 -10.79
CA ALA A 88 -11.96 -27.62 -11.46
C ALA A 88 -12.86 -26.48 -12.00
N LEU A 89 -13.29 -26.62 -13.24
CA LEU A 89 -13.92 -25.59 -14.07
C LEU A 89 -15.28 -25.06 -13.56
N GLU A 90 -15.79 -25.53 -12.41
CA GLU A 90 -17.12 -25.18 -11.90
C GLU A 90 -17.12 -24.10 -10.81
N VAL A 91 -15.97 -23.60 -10.36
CA VAL A 91 -15.90 -22.61 -9.25
C VAL A 91 -15.25 -21.27 -9.64
N VAL A 92 -15.05 -21.01 -10.94
CA VAL A 92 -14.51 -19.72 -11.41
C VAL A 92 -15.60 -18.86 -12.04
N PRO A 93 -15.95 -17.70 -11.45
CA PRO A 93 -16.83 -16.73 -12.08
C PRO A 93 -16.25 -16.24 -13.43
N PRO A 94 -17.07 -16.03 -14.47
CA PRO A 94 -16.63 -15.84 -15.87
C PRO A 94 -15.86 -14.52 -16.15
N PHE A 95 -15.47 -13.75 -15.13
CA PHE A 95 -14.68 -12.53 -15.27
C PHE A 95 -13.17 -12.74 -15.06
N CYS A 96 -12.76 -13.90 -14.52
CA CYS A 96 -11.35 -14.23 -14.38
C CYS A 96 -10.79 -14.71 -15.71
N ASP A 97 -10.06 -13.83 -16.40
CA ASP A 97 -9.35 -14.15 -17.62
C ASP A 97 -8.15 -15.07 -17.27
N THR A 98 -8.38 -16.38 -17.28
CA THR A 98 -7.38 -17.41 -16.96
C THR A 98 -6.33 -17.58 -18.06
N SER A 99 -6.46 -16.85 -19.17
CA SER A 99 -5.55 -16.88 -20.33
C SER A 99 -4.09 -16.54 -19.97
N PHE A 100 -3.87 -15.68 -18.98
CA PHE A 100 -2.52 -15.35 -18.50
C PHE A 100 -1.86 -16.54 -17.78
N PHE A 101 -2.62 -17.25 -16.95
CA PHE A 101 -2.11 -18.38 -16.17
C PHE A 101 -1.98 -19.66 -17.00
N THR A 102 -2.89 -19.91 -17.93
CA THR A 102 -2.76 -21.03 -18.88
C THR A 102 -1.58 -20.85 -19.84
N THR A 103 -1.24 -19.61 -20.20
CA THR A 103 -0.02 -19.30 -20.98
C THR A 103 1.26 -19.60 -20.19
N ILE A 104 1.28 -19.33 -18.88
CA ILE A 104 2.44 -19.63 -18.02
C ILE A 104 2.58 -21.14 -17.80
N VAL A 105 1.48 -21.86 -17.56
CA VAL A 105 1.49 -23.32 -17.36
C VAL A 105 1.84 -24.07 -18.65
N SER A 106 1.38 -23.60 -19.81
CA SER A 106 1.75 -24.18 -21.11
C SER A 106 3.21 -23.91 -21.50
N HIS A 107 3.78 -22.77 -21.10
CA HIS A 107 5.21 -22.51 -21.22
C HIS A 107 6.06 -23.32 -20.24
N ALA A 108 5.55 -23.60 -19.04
CA ALA A 108 6.23 -24.42 -18.05
C ALA A 108 6.21 -25.93 -18.39
N ARG A 109 5.16 -26.42 -19.07
CA ARG A 109 5.08 -27.82 -19.55
C ARG A 109 5.81 -28.08 -20.87
N LYS A 110 6.11 -27.04 -21.67
CA LYS A 110 6.97 -27.15 -22.85
C LYS A 110 8.45 -26.94 -22.46
N GLN A 111 8.98 -27.84 -21.64
CA GLN A 111 10.39 -28.19 -21.79
C GLN A 111 10.49 -29.19 -22.94
N PRO A 112 11.21 -28.90 -24.03
CA PRO A 112 11.65 -29.95 -24.92
C PRO A 112 12.76 -30.72 -24.20
N SER A 113 12.56 -32.02 -24.10
CA SER A 113 13.63 -33.01 -24.04
C SER A 113 14.74 -32.65 -25.04
N ALA A 114 15.98 -32.85 -24.61
CA ALA A 114 17.21 -32.55 -25.33
C ALA A 114 17.17 -32.90 -26.84
N GLN A 115 17.51 -31.93 -27.68
CA GLN A 115 18.27 -32.14 -28.92
C GLN A 115 19.29 -31.00 -29.07
N VAL A 116 20.52 -31.41 -29.36
CA VAL A 116 21.73 -30.64 -29.60
C VAL A 116 21.55 -29.82 -30.88
N GLU A 117 21.89 -28.52 -30.87
CA GLU A 117 22.53 -27.78 -31.99
C GLU A 117 22.79 -26.30 -31.64
N ASP A 118 24.08 -25.98 -31.52
CA ASP A 118 24.83 -24.81 -32.00
C ASP A 118 24.62 -23.38 -31.45
N CYS A 119 25.42 -23.10 -30.41
CA CYS A 119 26.41 -22.01 -30.31
C CYS A 119 26.32 -20.82 -31.31
N HIS A 120 25.28 -19.99 -31.23
CA HIS A 120 25.30 -18.66 -31.89
C HIS A 120 25.06 -17.47 -30.96
N THR A 121 24.87 -17.69 -29.66
CA THR A 121 24.61 -16.59 -28.71
C THR A 121 25.88 -15.97 -28.12
N ALA A 122 27.01 -16.71 -28.09
CA ALA A 122 28.28 -16.21 -27.55
C ALA A 122 28.98 -15.17 -28.44
N LEU A 123 28.61 -15.08 -29.73
CA LEU A 123 29.20 -14.13 -30.68
C LEU A 123 28.62 -12.71 -30.58
N LYS A 124 27.42 -12.51 -30.02
CA LYS A 124 26.86 -11.16 -29.83
C LYS A 124 27.53 -10.39 -28.69
N SER A 125 28.05 -11.08 -27.67
CA SER A 125 28.88 -10.45 -26.62
C SER A 125 30.27 -10.04 -27.11
N LEU A 126 30.77 -10.63 -28.21
CA LEU A 126 32.06 -10.26 -28.82
C LEU A 126 31.95 -9.08 -29.80
N GLN A 127 30.79 -8.89 -30.44
CA GLN A 127 30.54 -7.73 -31.31
C GLN A 127 30.51 -6.39 -30.56
N VAL A 128 30.14 -6.39 -29.28
CA VAL A 128 30.20 -5.19 -28.41
C VAL A 128 31.66 -4.82 -28.06
N VAL A 129 32.58 -5.78 -28.13
CA VAL A 129 34.02 -5.54 -27.88
C VAL A 129 34.72 -5.03 -29.15
N GLN A 130 34.28 -5.41 -30.36
CA GLN A 130 34.85 -4.92 -31.62
C GLN A 130 34.51 -3.46 -31.94
N ALA A 131 33.41 -2.91 -31.40
CA ALA A 131 33.03 -1.50 -31.61
C ALA A 131 33.92 -0.47 -30.86
N PHE A 132 34.90 -0.92 -30.06
CA PHE A 132 35.91 -0.06 -29.43
C PHE A 132 37.25 -0.03 -30.17
N SER A 133 37.35 -0.69 -31.33
CA SER A 133 38.56 -0.70 -32.16
C SER A 133 38.56 0.42 -33.20
N GLU A 134 38.35 1.67 -32.76
CA GLU A 134 38.79 2.83 -33.53
C GLU A 134 39.86 3.59 -32.73
N LYS A 135 41.07 3.51 -33.28
CA LYS A 135 42.37 4.06 -32.85
C LYS A 135 42.26 5.28 -31.93
N LYS A 136 42.46 5.05 -30.63
CA LYS A 136 43.00 6.06 -29.70
C LYS A 136 43.96 5.37 -28.72
N SER A 137 45.23 5.75 -28.80
CA SER A 137 46.29 5.32 -27.89
C SER A 137 46.03 5.85 -26.48
N ILE A 138 45.66 5.00 -25.52
CA ILE A 138 45.87 5.31 -24.09
C ILE A 138 46.15 4.01 -23.33
N ALA A 139 47.32 3.96 -22.72
CA ALA A 139 47.74 2.98 -21.73
C ALA A 139 46.84 3.03 -20.48
N GLY A 140 45.64 2.46 -20.56
CA GLY A 140 44.72 2.28 -19.44
C GLY A 140 44.48 0.80 -19.22
N LYS A 141 45.06 0.22 -18.17
CA LYS A 141 44.81 -1.17 -17.76
C LYS A 141 43.30 -1.44 -17.71
N LEU A 142 42.86 -2.58 -18.25
CA LEU A 142 41.45 -2.97 -18.18
C LEU A 142 40.96 -2.91 -16.72
N PRO A 143 39.80 -2.30 -16.45
CA PRO A 143 39.31 -2.13 -15.09
C PRO A 143 39.00 -3.49 -14.47
N SER A 144 39.63 -3.77 -13.32
CA SER A 144 39.37 -5.00 -12.55
C SER A 144 37.91 -5.09 -12.12
N VAL A 145 37.42 -6.31 -11.87
CA VAL A 145 36.06 -6.55 -11.36
C VAL A 145 35.81 -5.75 -10.07
N GLY A 146 36.81 -5.66 -9.18
CA GLY A 146 36.74 -4.84 -7.98
C GLY A 146 36.56 -3.35 -8.27
N LYS A 147 37.26 -2.80 -9.27
CA LYS A 147 37.13 -1.39 -9.66
C LYS A 147 35.77 -1.09 -10.29
N GLN A 148 35.22 -2.04 -11.06
CA GLN A 148 33.86 -1.93 -11.61
C GLN A 148 32.80 -1.99 -10.49
N PHE A 149 32.96 -2.90 -9.52
CA PHE A 149 32.06 -3.00 -8.37
C PHE A 149 32.08 -1.74 -7.51
N GLN A 150 33.27 -1.20 -7.20
CA GLN A 150 33.42 0.05 -6.46
C GLN A 150 32.73 1.21 -7.18
N TYR A 151 32.91 1.32 -8.50
CA TYR A 151 32.24 2.35 -9.30
C TYR A 151 30.71 2.21 -9.24
N SER A 152 30.19 0.99 -9.38
CA SER A 152 28.76 0.69 -9.28
C SER A 152 28.17 1.07 -7.92
N LEU A 153 28.84 0.69 -6.82
CA LEU A 153 28.41 1.00 -5.45
C LEU A 153 28.45 2.50 -5.19
N SER A 154 29.49 3.18 -5.64
CA SER A 154 29.64 4.63 -5.48
C SER A 154 28.54 5.39 -6.20
N ARG A 155 28.16 4.92 -7.40
CA ARG A 155 27.03 5.47 -8.16
C ARG A 155 25.71 5.25 -7.43
N LEU A 156 25.47 4.06 -6.89
CA LEU A 156 24.27 3.77 -6.10
C LEU A 156 24.16 4.69 -4.87
N MET A 157 25.26 4.88 -4.12
CA MET A 157 25.27 5.74 -2.94
C MET A 157 24.97 7.20 -3.28
N LYS A 158 25.48 7.71 -4.41
CA LYS A 158 25.14 9.07 -4.89
C LYS A 158 23.65 9.22 -5.20
N THR A 159 23.02 8.18 -5.77
CA THR A 159 21.57 8.21 -6.04
C THR A 159 20.77 8.13 -4.74
N LEU A 160 21.18 7.29 -3.79
CA LEU A 160 20.51 7.17 -2.49
C LEU A 160 20.62 8.44 -1.64
N SER A 161 21.75 9.15 -1.69
CA SER A 161 21.95 10.37 -0.90
C SER A 161 21.10 11.56 -1.35
N GLN A 162 20.56 11.51 -2.58
CA GLN A 162 19.68 12.55 -3.11
C GLN A 162 18.22 12.38 -2.70
N ALA A 163 17.87 11.22 -2.13
CA ALA A 163 16.52 10.89 -1.70
C ALA A 163 16.42 10.79 -0.17
N THR A 164 15.20 10.78 0.35
CA THR A 164 14.93 10.48 1.77
C THR A 164 14.89 8.96 1.99
N PRO A 165 15.82 8.37 2.76
CA PRO A 165 15.91 6.92 2.89
C PRO A 165 14.93 6.38 3.93
N TYR A 166 14.26 5.28 3.58
CA TYR A 166 13.50 4.45 4.50
C TYR A 166 14.19 3.08 4.63
N PHE A 167 14.32 2.59 5.86
CA PHE A 167 15.06 1.35 6.14
C PHE A 167 14.10 0.22 6.49
N ILE A 168 14.07 -0.83 5.66
CA ILE A 168 13.36 -2.08 5.95
C ILE A 168 14.40 -3.13 6.32
N ARG A 169 14.21 -3.81 7.45
CA ARG A 169 15.09 -4.89 7.93
C ARG A 169 14.33 -6.20 7.87
N CYS A 170 14.76 -7.10 6.99
CA CYS A 170 14.20 -8.44 6.89
C CYS A 170 14.89 -9.36 7.91
N ILE A 171 14.10 -10.11 8.69
CA ILE A 171 14.58 -11.09 9.67
C ILE A 171 14.09 -12.47 9.26
N LYS A 172 15.00 -13.45 9.27
CA LYS A 172 14.69 -14.85 9.01
C LYS A 172 14.27 -15.54 10.31
N SER A 173 13.03 -16.02 10.40
CA SER A 173 12.52 -16.58 11.66
C SER A 173 13.15 -17.92 12.05
N ASN A 174 13.45 -18.77 11.06
CA ASN A 174 14.06 -20.08 11.26
C ASN A 174 14.80 -20.55 9.99
N ASN A 175 15.73 -21.50 10.14
CA ASN A 175 16.49 -22.05 9.00
C ASN A 175 15.73 -23.13 8.22
N GLU A 176 14.81 -23.82 8.87
CA GLU A 176 14.08 -25.00 8.37
C GLU A 176 12.89 -24.62 7.46
N LYS A 177 12.57 -23.33 7.37
CA LYS A 177 11.43 -22.74 6.62
C LYS A 177 10.06 -23.21 7.11
N ILE A 178 9.95 -23.50 8.40
CA ILE A 178 8.69 -23.91 9.03
C ILE A 178 7.85 -22.66 9.30
N PRO A 179 6.56 -22.63 8.90
CA PRO A 179 5.68 -21.51 9.21
C PRO A 179 5.43 -21.42 10.73
N ASN A 180 5.27 -20.21 11.25
CA ASN A 180 4.98 -19.94 12.67
C ASN A 180 6.01 -20.48 13.67
N TYR A 181 7.21 -20.85 13.22
CA TYR A 181 8.31 -21.24 14.09
C TYR A 181 9.33 -20.11 14.25
N PHE A 182 9.59 -19.73 15.50
CA PHE A 182 10.45 -18.62 15.87
C PHE A 182 11.66 -19.14 16.63
N ASP A 183 12.84 -19.04 16.02
CA ASP A 183 14.10 -19.42 16.66
C ASP A 183 14.79 -18.18 17.24
N ASP A 184 14.72 -18.04 18.56
CA ASP A 184 15.29 -16.93 19.31
C ASP A 184 16.79 -16.75 19.04
N ASN A 185 17.55 -17.83 18.91
CA ASN A 185 19.01 -17.76 18.78
C ASN A 185 19.41 -17.21 17.41
N ILE A 186 18.76 -17.68 16.35
CA ILE A 186 19.00 -17.19 14.99
C ILE A 186 18.61 -15.72 14.90
N ILE A 187 17.46 -15.35 15.45
CA ILE A 187 16.97 -13.97 15.38
C ILE A 187 17.83 -13.02 16.21
N LEU A 188 18.22 -13.42 17.42
CA LEU A 188 19.08 -12.60 18.28
C LEU A 188 20.45 -12.36 17.63
N ARG A 189 21.04 -13.39 16.99
CA ARG A 189 22.26 -13.23 16.20
C ARG A 189 22.04 -12.24 15.03
N GLN A 190 20.90 -12.31 14.36
CA GLN A 190 20.52 -11.35 13.31
C GLN A 190 20.42 -9.92 13.82
N LEU A 191 19.75 -9.69 14.95
CA LEU A 191 19.62 -8.38 15.55
C LEU A 191 20.98 -7.77 15.94
N ARG A 192 21.94 -8.62 16.35
CA ARG A 192 23.32 -8.21 16.63
C ARG A 192 24.10 -7.84 15.36
N TYR A 193 24.20 -8.72 14.37
CA TYR A 193 25.03 -8.43 13.19
C TYR A 193 24.44 -7.37 12.25
N THR A 194 23.11 -7.23 12.22
CA THR A 194 22.44 -6.17 11.46
C THR A 194 22.57 -4.80 12.14
N GLY A 195 23.06 -4.77 13.39
CA GLY A 195 23.20 -3.57 14.20
C GLY A 195 21.86 -3.02 14.69
N MET A 196 20.77 -3.78 14.65
CA MET A 196 19.44 -3.29 15.04
C MET A 196 19.42 -2.86 16.51
N LEU A 197 20.02 -3.64 17.41
CA LEU A 197 20.11 -3.28 18.83
C LEU A 197 20.87 -1.96 19.05
N GLU A 198 21.94 -1.74 18.30
CA GLU A 198 22.71 -0.51 18.35
C GLU A 198 21.92 0.68 17.82
N THR A 199 21.18 0.50 16.73
CA THR A 199 20.30 1.56 16.21
C THR A 199 19.19 1.93 17.19
N VAL A 200 18.65 0.96 17.93
CA VAL A 200 17.66 1.21 18.99
C VAL A 200 18.32 1.95 20.15
N ARG A 201 19.53 1.54 20.57
CA ARG A 201 20.27 2.20 21.64
C ARG A 201 20.58 3.66 21.32
N ILE A 202 21.07 3.94 20.10
CA ILE A 202 21.36 5.30 19.64
C ILE A 202 20.07 6.13 19.57
N ARG A 203 18.98 5.58 19.04
CA ARG A 203 17.69 6.29 18.97
C ARG A 203 17.09 6.57 20.35
N ARG A 204 17.27 5.66 21.32
CA ARG A 204 16.78 5.83 22.68
C ARG A 204 17.60 6.86 23.47
N ALA A 205 18.92 6.88 23.26
CA ALA A 205 19.80 7.84 23.94
C ALA A 205 19.72 9.25 23.32
N GLY A 206 19.37 9.36 22.04
CA GLY A 206 19.25 10.64 21.32
C GLY A 206 17.81 11.13 21.20
N TYR A 207 17.67 12.33 20.62
CA TYR A 207 16.39 12.88 20.18
C TYR A 207 16.15 12.46 18.72
N SER A 208 15.37 11.39 18.53
CA SER A 208 15.05 10.81 17.22
C SER A 208 14.14 11.71 16.39
N VAL A 209 13.24 12.46 17.04
CA VAL A 209 12.25 13.32 16.41
C VAL A 209 12.77 14.74 16.37
N ARG A 210 12.74 15.34 15.17
CA ARG A 210 13.16 16.73 14.92
C ARG A 210 12.10 17.40 14.07
N ILE A 211 11.38 18.36 14.65
CA ILE A 211 10.28 19.05 13.99
C ILE A 211 10.59 20.54 13.96
N GLU A 212 10.39 21.19 12.82
CA GLU A 212 10.53 22.64 12.71
C GLU A 212 9.34 23.34 13.37
N TYR A 213 9.56 24.52 13.97
CA TYR A 213 8.49 25.23 14.68
C TYR A 213 7.27 25.49 13.78
N GLU A 214 7.49 25.86 12.52
CA GLU A 214 6.39 26.10 11.57
C GLU A 214 5.57 24.84 11.31
N ASP A 215 6.24 23.70 11.14
CA ASP A 215 5.57 22.43 10.88
C ASP A 215 4.83 21.93 12.13
N PHE A 216 5.39 22.19 13.32
CA PHE A 216 4.74 21.91 14.59
C PHE A 216 3.42 22.69 14.72
N VAL A 217 3.46 24.00 14.50
CA VAL A 217 2.25 24.85 14.58
C VAL A 217 1.21 24.42 13.55
N LYS A 218 1.61 24.06 12.33
CA LYS A 218 0.70 23.54 11.30
C LYS A 218 0.04 22.22 11.72
N GLN A 219 0.79 21.30 12.31
CA GLN A 219 0.29 19.98 12.69
C GLN A 219 -0.60 20.03 13.95
N TYR A 220 -0.18 20.78 14.97
CA TYR A 220 -0.83 20.80 16.28
C TYR A 220 -1.73 22.02 16.52
N ARG A 221 -2.10 22.74 15.46
CA ARG A 221 -2.94 23.93 15.50
C ARG A 221 -4.16 23.81 16.44
N ILE A 222 -4.84 22.68 16.40
CA ILE A 222 -6.07 22.42 17.18
C ILE A 222 -5.81 22.41 18.69
N LEU A 223 -4.58 22.09 19.10
CA LEU A 223 -4.19 22.01 20.51
C LEU A 223 -3.63 23.32 21.06
N LEU A 224 -3.21 24.24 20.17
CA LEU A 224 -2.58 25.51 20.56
C LEU A 224 -3.64 26.56 20.90
N PRO A 225 -3.44 27.36 21.97
CA PRO A 225 -4.41 28.37 22.39
C PRO A 225 -4.62 29.49 21.35
N ASN A 226 -3.57 29.85 20.60
CA ASN A 226 -3.57 30.97 19.65
C ASN A 226 -3.63 30.54 18.17
N ASP A 227 -3.90 29.26 17.89
CA ASP A 227 -4.34 28.69 16.62
C ASP A 227 -3.43 28.96 15.38
N ARG A 228 -3.34 30.20 14.89
CA ARG A 228 -2.56 30.61 13.69
C ARG A 228 -1.38 31.56 13.96
N GLU A 229 -1.38 32.27 15.08
CA GLU A 229 -0.33 33.26 15.43
C GLU A 229 0.55 32.77 16.59
N SER A 230 0.60 31.45 16.81
CA SER A 230 1.39 30.89 17.90
C SER A 230 2.87 31.19 17.71
N THR A 231 3.43 31.91 18.66
CA THR A 231 4.86 32.25 18.70
C THR A 231 5.65 31.04 19.22
N LYS A 232 6.99 31.07 19.11
CA LYS A 232 7.84 29.98 19.61
C LYS A 232 7.68 29.77 21.11
N GLU A 233 7.35 30.84 21.83
CA GLU A 233 7.10 30.87 23.27
C GLU A 233 5.81 30.10 23.61
N ASP A 234 4.72 30.31 22.87
CA ASP A 234 3.46 29.57 23.04
C ASP A 234 3.65 28.06 22.85
N VAL A 235 4.50 27.66 21.89
CA VAL A 235 4.81 26.25 21.65
C VAL A 235 5.60 25.65 22.81
N LYS A 236 6.56 26.41 23.37
CA LYS A 236 7.31 25.99 24.56
C LYS A 236 6.38 25.85 25.75
N GLU A 237 5.57 26.87 26.02
CA GLU A 237 4.60 26.91 27.11
C GLU A 237 3.61 25.74 27.03
N PHE A 238 3.08 25.47 25.84
CA PHE A 238 2.19 24.33 25.61
C PHE A 238 2.85 22.99 25.93
N ILE A 239 4.12 22.78 25.54
CA ILE A 239 4.84 21.54 25.81
C ILE A 239 5.16 21.41 27.30
N THR A 240 5.64 22.48 27.95
CA THR A 240 6.01 22.47 29.38
C THR A 240 4.79 22.31 30.30
N HIS A 241 3.62 22.81 29.88
CA HIS A 241 2.38 22.60 30.64
C HIS A 241 1.73 21.23 30.40
N HIS A 242 2.25 20.42 29.48
CA HIS A 242 1.64 19.13 29.20
C HIS A 242 1.94 18.12 30.33
N PRO A 243 0.92 17.57 31.01
CA PRO A 243 1.09 16.82 32.27
C PRO A 243 1.84 15.48 32.15
N LEU A 244 2.08 15.03 30.93
CA LEU A 244 2.69 13.73 30.61
C LEU A 244 4.07 13.85 29.96
N ILE A 245 4.57 15.07 29.76
CA ILE A 245 5.87 15.32 29.13
C ILE A 245 6.79 15.89 30.20
N ASP A 246 7.95 15.26 30.39
CA ASP A 246 8.99 15.80 31.26
C ASP A 246 9.87 16.78 30.48
N ASP A 247 10.26 17.88 31.13
CA ASP A 247 11.07 18.95 30.52
C ASP A 247 12.46 18.47 30.10
N ASN A 248 12.97 17.39 30.70
CA ASN A 248 14.27 16.79 30.34
C ASN A 248 14.25 16.00 29.02
N GLU A 249 13.06 15.53 28.61
CA GLU A 249 12.86 14.67 27.44
C GLU A 249 12.60 15.46 26.15
N VAL A 250 12.47 16.78 26.26
CA VAL A 250 12.31 17.71 25.13
C VAL A 250 13.38 18.79 25.19
N GLN A 251 14.00 19.07 24.03
CA GLN A 251 14.93 20.19 23.89
C GLN A 251 14.48 21.15 22.80
N PHE A 252 14.58 22.43 23.11
CA PHE A 252 14.22 23.52 22.21
C PHE A 252 15.45 24.09 21.52
N GLY A 253 15.60 23.78 20.23
CA GLY A 253 16.61 24.41 19.38
C GLY A 253 16.16 25.79 18.87
N VAL A 254 17.03 26.43 18.09
CA VAL A 254 16.77 27.76 17.50
C VAL A 254 15.66 27.70 16.45
N THR A 255 15.67 26.66 15.61
CA THR A 255 14.72 26.45 14.49
C THR A 255 13.87 25.19 14.64
N LYS A 256 14.29 24.24 15.49
CA LYS A 256 13.65 22.92 15.60
C LYS A 256 13.47 22.50 17.05
N ILE A 257 12.42 21.72 17.27
CA ILE A 257 12.11 21.05 18.53
C ILE A 257 12.62 19.61 18.42
N PHE A 258 13.33 19.17 19.46
CA PHE A 258 13.92 17.87 19.57
C PHE A 258 13.20 17.11 20.69
N MET A 259 12.67 15.93 20.37
CA MET A 259 11.98 15.06 21.34
C MET A 259 12.30 13.60 21.00
N ARG A 260 12.00 12.67 21.90
CA ARG A 260 12.07 11.25 21.57
C ARG A 260 10.74 10.79 20.97
N ASP A 261 10.72 9.54 20.49
CA ASP A 261 9.54 8.97 19.82
C ASP A 261 8.35 8.84 20.78
N ALA A 262 8.60 8.67 22.09
CA ALA A 262 7.56 8.49 23.10
C ALA A 262 6.74 9.77 23.33
N GLU A 263 7.41 10.92 23.47
CA GLU A 263 6.77 12.22 23.70
C GLU A 263 6.00 12.67 22.46
N LYS A 264 6.56 12.42 21.27
CA LYS A 264 5.84 12.62 20.00
C LYS A 264 4.55 11.80 19.97
N LEU A 265 4.60 10.52 20.37
CA LEU A 265 3.43 9.64 20.38
C LEU A 265 2.34 10.16 21.34
N ILE A 266 2.73 10.62 22.53
CA ILE A 266 1.80 11.21 23.51
C ILE A 266 1.09 12.43 22.91
N LEU A 267 1.84 13.29 22.21
CA LEU A 267 1.30 14.48 21.59
C LEU A 267 0.37 14.15 20.40
N ASP A 268 0.77 13.22 19.54
CA ASP A 268 -0.05 12.73 18.42
C ASP A 268 -1.36 12.10 18.92
N ASP A 269 -1.33 11.38 20.05
CA ASP A 269 -2.52 10.77 20.67
C ASP A 269 -3.43 11.84 21.31
N HIS A 270 -2.87 12.88 21.91
CA HIS A 270 -3.64 14.04 22.39
C HIS A 270 -4.32 14.78 21.23
N LEU A 271 -3.60 15.01 20.13
CA LEU A 271 -4.15 15.60 18.90
C LEU A 271 -5.29 14.74 18.33
N HIS A 272 -5.09 13.42 18.26
CA HIS A 272 -6.10 12.51 17.77
C HIS A 272 -7.37 12.56 18.62
N ARG A 273 -7.23 12.58 19.96
CA ARG A 273 -8.37 12.73 20.87
C ARG A 273 -9.13 14.04 20.68
N ALA A 274 -8.44 15.16 20.51
CA ALA A 274 -9.08 16.45 20.24
C ALA A 274 -9.88 16.42 18.93
N ILE A 275 -9.27 15.91 17.86
CA ILE A 275 -9.92 15.75 16.55
C ILE A 275 -11.17 14.87 16.66
N MET A 276 -11.10 13.74 17.36
CA MET A 276 -12.23 12.84 17.54
C MET A 276 -13.41 13.54 18.25
N LYS A 277 -13.15 14.33 19.29
CA LYS A 277 -14.20 15.13 19.98
C LYS A 277 -14.87 16.15 19.04
N HIS A 278 -14.10 16.81 18.19
CA HIS A 278 -14.65 17.74 17.20
C HIS A 278 -15.50 17.01 16.16
N ILE A 279 -15.05 15.85 15.68
CA ILE A 279 -15.80 15.01 14.75
C ILE A 279 -17.14 14.59 15.38
N GLU A 280 -17.14 14.12 16.63
CA GLU A 280 -18.37 13.74 17.33
C GLU A 280 -19.34 14.92 17.50
N THR A 281 -18.83 16.11 17.76
CA THR A 281 -19.65 17.33 17.88
C THR A 281 -20.29 17.69 16.54
N LEU A 282 -19.51 17.61 15.47
CA LEU A 282 -19.97 17.84 14.10
C LEU A 282 -21.00 16.79 13.66
N GLN A 283 -20.74 15.52 13.93
CA GLN A 283 -21.68 14.42 13.66
C GLN A 283 -23.00 14.63 14.41
N ARG A 284 -22.94 14.97 15.70
CA ARG A 284 -24.13 15.30 16.51
C ARG A 284 -24.94 16.44 15.89
N TYR A 285 -24.27 17.52 15.46
CA TYR A 285 -24.95 18.66 14.83
C TYR A 285 -25.60 18.28 13.49
N ILE A 286 -24.89 17.52 12.65
CA ILE A 286 -25.42 17.05 11.36
C ILE A 286 -26.61 16.12 11.57
N HIS A 287 -26.52 15.17 12.50
CA HIS A 287 -27.63 14.27 12.82
C HIS A 287 -28.84 15.05 13.34
N ALA A 288 -28.64 16.00 14.25
CA ALA A 288 -29.70 16.87 14.74
C ALA A 288 -30.35 17.68 13.61
N MET A 289 -29.55 18.23 12.70
CA MET A 289 -30.05 18.98 11.54
C MET A 289 -30.90 18.08 10.60
N ILE A 290 -30.45 16.87 10.32
CA ILE A 290 -31.17 15.91 9.47
C ILE A 290 -32.51 15.52 10.13
N ILE A 291 -32.50 15.18 11.42
CA ILE A 291 -33.70 14.80 12.17
C ILE A 291 -34.69 15.97 12.23
N ARG A 292 -34.22 17.18 12.53
CA ARG A 292 -35.06 18.38 12.56
C ARG A 292 -35.70 18.66 11.20
N ARG A 293 -34.95 18.54 10.10
CA ARG A 293 -35.50 18.69 8.74
C ARG A 293 -36.58 17.65 8.44
N LYS A 294 -36.40 16.39 8.85
CA LYS A 294 -37.41 15.34 8.71
C LYS A 294 -38.66 15.64 9.53
N TYR A 295 -38.50 16.05 10.79
CA TYR A 295 -39.61 16.37 11.69
C TYR A 295 -40.45 17.55 11.18
N VAL A 296 -39.81 18.63 10.72
CA VAL A 296 -40.53 19.80 10.17
C VAL A 296 -41.36 19.42 8.94
N LYS A 297 -40.81 18.59 8.04
CA LYS A 297 -41.57 18.07 6.89
C LYS A 297 -42.76 17.22 7.33
N LEU A 298 -42.56 16.29 8.25
CA LEU A 298 -43.62 15.43 8.78
C LEU A 298 -44.74 16.25 9.44
N ARG A 299 -44.37 17.22 10.29
CA ARG A 299 -45.33 18.10 10.97
C ARG A 299 -46.16 18.90 9.98
N ALA A 300 -45.53 19.47 8.95
CA ALA A 300 -46.25 20.20 7.91
C ALA A 300 -47.25 19.31 7.15
N THR A 301 -46.86 18.09 6.80
CA THR A 301 -47.76 17.12 6.15
C THR A 301 -48.91 16.69 7.05
N THR A 302 -48.67 16.46 8.34
CA THR A 302 -49.71 16.05 9.29
C THR A 302 -50.73 17.18 9.50
N ILE A 303 -50.28 18.43 9.67
CA ILE A 303 -51.19 19.57 9.83
C ILE A 303 -52.06 19.76 8.57
N ALA A 304 -51.49 19.61 7.38
CA ALA A 304 -52.26 19.69 6.13
C ALA A 304 -53.34 18.60 6.03
N ILE A 305 -53.01 17.36 6.42
CA ILE A 305 -53.98 16.26 6.47
C ILE A 305 -55.07 16.53 7.53
N GLN A 306 -54.69 16.99 8.73
CA GLN A 306 -55.63 17.31 9.81
C GLN A 306 -56.60 18.40 9.40
N LEU A 307 -56.11 19.47 8.76
CA LEU A 307 -56.97 20.53 8.23
C LEU A 307 -57.94 19.98 7.18
N CYS A 308 -57.45 19.15 6.25
CA CYS A 308 -58.29 18.54 5.22
C CYS A 308 -59.43 17.70 5.82
N ILE A 309 -59.12 16.86 6.83
CA ILE A 309 -60.11 16.05 7.54
C ILE A 309 -61.13 16.91 8.31
N LEU A 310 -60.71 18.03 8.91
CA LEU A 310 -61.61 18.91 9.66
C LEU A 310 -62.54 19.76 8.75
N THR A 311 -62.15 19.93 7.50
CA THR A 311 -62.95 20.65 6.48
C THR A 311 -63.91 19.74 5.69
N PHE A 312 -63.78 18.42 5.82
CA PHE A 312 -64.69 17.41 5.27
C PHE A 312 -65.76 17.03 6.29
#